data_AF-A0A0F5VJB0-F1
#
_entry.id   AF-A0A0F5VJB0-F1
#
_cell.length_a   1.000
_cell.length_b   1.000
_cell.length_c   1.000
_cell.angle_alpha   90.00
_cell.angle_beta   90.00
_cell.angle_gamma   90.00
#
_symmetry.space_group_name_H-M   'P 1'
#
loop_
_entity.id
_entity.type
_entity.pdbx_description
1 polymer ?
#
loop_
_entity_poly.entity_id
_entity_poly.type
_entity_poly.pdbx_seq_one_letter_code
_entity_poly.pdbx_strand_id
1 'polypeptide(L)'
;KELLDGVDKSRMLIVDGLSDRYTTVTDRENDWGGTPYAFGSIWNFGGHTPIGANAPDWVEQYPKWRDKKGSSLAGIAAMPEGADNNAPALALLPDLAWTSGPVNLDDWFAAYALSRYGGPDRHAAAAWRTIRDTAYNMSRADGWSEAPDGLFGARPSLTANKAAAWGPEKDRYDTTAFDAALTELLAVRAELRDSSA
;
A
#
# COMPACT_ATOMS: atom_id res chain seq x y z
N LYS A 1 22.54 11.82 9.60
CA LYS A 1 23.91 11.79 9.06
C LYS A 1 24.93 11.48 10.16
N GLU A 2 25.08 12.31 11.19
CA GLU A 2 26.03 12.06 12.31
C GLU A 2 25.93 10.65 12.92
N LEU A 3 24.72 10.15 13.17
CA LEU A 3 24.52 8.78 13.68
C LEU A 3 25.09 7.70 12.73
N LEU A 4 24.93 7.87 11.42
CA LEU A 4 25.34 6.90 10.41
C LEU A 4 26.85 6.98 10.13
N ASP A 5 27.48 8.12 10.38
CA ASP A 5 28.92 8.29 10.19
C ASP A 5 29.75 7.61 11.29
N GLY A 6 29.13 7.29 12.42
CA GLY A 6 29.75 6.55 13.53
C GLY A 6 29.69 5.02 13.42
N VAL A 7 29.10 4.47 12.36
CA VAL A 7 28.90 3.01 12.20
C VAL A 7 29.51 2.48 10.91
N ASP A 8 29.89 1.20 10.90
CA ASP A 8 30.29 0.49 9.68
C ASP A 8 29.07 0.24 8.78
N LYS A 9 28.89 1.12 7.79
CA LYS A 9 27.76 1.10 6.85
C LYS A 9 27.69 -0.20 6.03
N SER A 10 28.79 -0.94 5.87
CA SER A 10 28.78 -2.24 5.16
C SER A 10 28.08 -3.36 5.95
N ARG A 11 27.82 -3.14 7.24
CA ARG A 11 27.15 -4.08 8.16
C ARG A 11 25.80 -3.57 8.63
N MET A 12 25.27 -2.52 7.98
CA MET A 12 24.01 -1.89 8.33
C MET A 12 23.01 -2.02 7.20
N LEU A 13 21.75 -2.26 7.55
CA LEU A 13 20.61 -2.15 6.66
C LEU A 13 19.60 -1.20 7.30
N ILE A 14 19.17 -0.18 6.56
CA ILE A 14 18.07 0.70 6.97
C ILE A 14 16.76 0.12 6.43
N VAL A 15 15.76 0.01 7.30
CA VAL A 15 14.42 -0.44 6.93
C VAL A 15 13.53 0.80 6.84
N ASP A 16 13.23 1.26 5.62
CA ASP A 16 12.47 2.50 5.40
C ASP A 16 10.98 2.22 5.32
N GLY A 17 10.29 2.22 6.46
CA GLY A 17 8.84 1.98 6.48
C GLY A 17 7.99 3.07 5.83
N LEU A 18 8.56 4.22 5.44
CA LEU A 18 7.79 5.39 4.99
C LEU A 18 8.23 5.87 3.60
N SER A 19 8.79 4.99 2.77
CA SER A 19 9.22 5.34 1.40
C SER A 19 8.04 5.87 0.56
N ASP A 20 6.81 5.45 0.87
CA ASP A 20 5.57 5.81 0.19
C ASP A 20 4.74 6.88 0.91
N ARG A 21 5.27 7.56 1.93
CA ARG A 21 4.48 8.54 2.71
C ARG A 21 4.69 9.99 2.30
N TYR A 22 5.91 10.37 1.94
CA TYR A 22 6.27 11.78 1.75
C TYR A 22 6.85 12.05 0.37
N THR A 23 6.30 13.02 -0.37
CA THR A 23 6.83 13.50 -1.66
C THR A 23 8.23 14.13 -1.56
N THR A 24 8.59 14.60 -0.36
CA THR A 24 9.88 15.24 -0.06
C THR A 24 11.04 14.25 0.05
N VAL A 25 10.78 12.96 0.20
CA VAL A 25 11.80 11.92 0.18
C VAL A 25 12.17 11.61 -1.27
N THR A 26 13.35 12.06 -1.70
CA THR A 26 13.81 11.95 -3.10
C THR A 26 15.22 11.38 -3.24
N ASP A 27 16.06 11.43 -2.20
CA ASP A 27 17.48 11.04 -2.28
C ASP A 27 17.98 10.36 -0.99
N ARG A 28 17.57 9.09 -0.82
CA ARG A 28 17.98 8.26 0.33
C ARG A 28 19.48 7.98 0.38
N GLU A 29 20.13 7.92 -0.77
CA GLU A 29 21.57 7.70 -0.90
C GLU A 29 22.33 8.84 -0.26
N ASN A 30 21.90 10.08 -0.47
CA ASN A 30 22.48 11.24 0.23
C ASN A 30 22.03 11.32 1.70
N ASP A 31 20.76 11.05 2.01
CA ASP A 31 20.25 11.10 3.39
C ASP A 31 20.98 10.12 4.31
N TRP A 32 21.32 8.94 3.77
CA TRP A 32 21.96 7.85 4.50
C TRP A 32 23.41 7.59 4.12
N GLY A 33 24.00 8.45 3.29
CA GLY A 33 25.41 8.40 2.89
C GLY A 33 25.82 7.05 2.31
N GLY A 34 25.01 6.49 1.41
CA GLY A 34 25.24 5.21 0.72
C GLY A 34 25.03 3.96 1.57
N THR A 35 24.42 4.06 2.75
CA THR A 35 24.08 2.89 3.56
C THR A 35 23.02 2.05 2.84
N PRO A 36 23.17 0.71 2.75
CA PRO A 36 22.14 -0.15 2.17
C PRO A 36 20.79 0.01 2.86
N TYR A 37 19.69 -0.05 2.10
CA TYR A 37 18.35 0.12 2.64
C TYR A 37 17.28 -0.68 1.90
N ALA A 38 16.13 -0.89 2.55
CA ALA A 38 14.95 -1.50 1.94
C ALA A 38 13.84 -0.46 1.76
N PHE A 39 13.20 -0.44 0.59
CA PHE A 39 12.03 0.39 0.28
C PHE A 39 10.83 -0.22 0.96
N GLY A 40 10.11 0.56 1.76
CA GLY A 40 9.02 0.01 2.56
C GLY A 40 7.81 0.90 2.63
N SER A 41 6.74 0.29 3.12
CA SER A 41 5.48 0.93 3.42
C SER A 41 4.91 0.40 4.73
N ILE A 42 4.35 1.33 5.48
CA ILE A 42 3.42 1.09 6.58
C ILE A 42 2.06 1.58 6.07
N TRP A 43 1.32 0.71 5.40
CA TRP A 43 -0.05 1.02 4.94
C TRP A 43 -1.10 0.91 6.05
N ASN A 44 -0.72 0.32 7.19
CA ASN A 44 -1.59 0.11 8.32
C ASN A 44 -0.88 0.48 9.63
N PHE A 45 -1.42 1.47 10.35
CA PHE A 45 -1.03 1.79 11.72
C PHE A 45 -2.12 1.32 12.68
N GLY A 46 -1.74 0.87 13.88
CA GLY A 46 -2.66 0.50 14.95
C GLY A 46 -3.57 -0.72 14.70
N GLY A 47 -3.43 -1.42 13.56
CA GLY A 47 -4.32 -2.53 13.21
C GLY A 47 -5.70 -2.06 12.74
N HIS A 48 -5.83 -0.84 12.22
CA HIS A 48 -7.11 -0.32 11.73
C HIS A 48 -7.66 -1.19 10.58
N THR A 49 -8.99 -1.30 10.47
CA THR A 49 -9.65 -2.17 9.49
C THR A 49 -9.95 -1.58 8.11
N PRO A 50 -9.88 -0.24 7.84
CA PRO A 50 -10.08 0.26 6.48
C PRO A 50 -9.12 -0.38 5.48
N ILE A 51 -9.60 -0.52 4.24
CA ILE A 51 -8.76 -1.03 3.16
C ILE A 51 -8.13 0.12 2.38
N GLY A 52 -6.92 -0.11 1.90
CA GLY A 52 -6.24 0.78 0.96
C GLY A 52 -4.73 0.82 1.12
N ALA A 53 -4.08 1.30 0.07
CA ALA A 53 -2.64 1.56 0.05
C ALA A 53 -2.28 2.58 -1.04
N ASN A 54 -1.08 3.16 -0.95
CA ASN A 54 -0.50 4.00 -1.99
C ASN A 54 0.10 3.15 -3.13
N ALA A 55 -0.65 2.19 -3.68
CA ALA A 55 -0.16 1.26 -4.69
C ALA A 55 0.42 1.94 -5.95
N PRO A 56 -0.12 3.06 -6.47
CA PRO A 56 0.48 3.79 -7.60
C PRO A 56 1.87 4.29 -7.27
N ASP A 57 2.09 4.81 -6.06
CA ASP A 57 3.41 5.26 -5.62
C ASP A 57 4.37 4.08 -5.48
N TRP A 58 3.92 2.89 -5.07
CA TRP A 58 4.81 1.72 -4.98
C TRP A 58 5.31 1.28 -6.36
N VAL A 59 4.39 1.07 -7.31
CA VAL A 59 4.74 0.60 -8.66
C VAL A 59 5.53 1.64 -9.45
N GLU A 60 5.35 2.92 -9.13
CA GLU A 60 6.09 4.01 -9.77
C GLU A 60 7.49 4.22 -9.15
N GLN A 61 7.57 4.29 -7.82
CA GLN A 61 8.77 4.75 -7.13
C GLN A 61 9.79 3.62 -6.93
N TYR A 62 9.35 2.41 -6.60
CA TYR A 62 10.26 1.31 -6.32
C TYR A 62 11.24 1.02 -7.47
N PRO A 63 10.79 0.86 -8.74
CA PRO A 63 11.73 0.65 -9.86
C PRO A 63 12.67 1.84 -10.07
N LYS A 64 12.20 3.08 -9.89
CA LYS A 64 13.06 4.28 -10.01
C LYS A 64 14.18 4.28 -8.97
N TRP A 65 13.89 3.82 -7.76
CA TRP A 65 14.87 3.75 -6.68
C TRP A 65 15.81 2.56 -6.86
N ARG A 66 15.31 1.42 -7.32
CA ARG A 66 16.10 0.22 -7.62
C ARG A 66 17.08 0.43 -8.78
N ASP A 67 16.59 1.00 -9.88
CA ASP A 67 17.28 0.97 -11.17
C ASP A 67 18.16 2.21 -11.42
N LYS A 68 18.14 3.20 -10.52
CA LYS A 68 19.00 4.39 -10.66
C LYS A 68 20.47 4.06 -10.44
N LYS A 69 21.34 4.78 -11.14
CA LYS A 69 22.79 4.65 -11.02
C LYS A 69 23.23 4.95 -9.58
N GLY A 70 23.99 4.04 -8.98
CA GLY A 70 24.50 4.19 -7.61
C GLY A 70 23.46 3.92 -6.52
N SER A 71 22.33 3.29 -6.86
CA SER A 71 21.33 2.89 -5.86
C SER A 71 21.96 2.04 -4.75
N SER A 72 21.62 2.35 -3.51
CA SER A 72 21.93 1.52 -2.33
C SER A 72 20.73 0.68 -1.90
N LEU A 73 19.67 0.63 -2.71
CA LEU A 73 18.49 -0.17 -2.43
C LEU A 73 18.84 -1.66 -2.49
N ALA A 74 18.53 -2.38 -1.42
CA ALA A 74 18.90 -3.77 -1.18
C ALA A 74 17.69 -4.68 -0.90
N GLY A 75 16.46 -4.15 -0.95
CA GLY A 75 15.27 -4.97 -0.74
C GLY A 75 13.96 -4.19 -0.57
N ILE A 76 12.95 -4.91 -0.09
CA ILE A 76 11.62 -4.40 0.27
C ILE A 76 11.37 -4.63 1.76
N ALA A 77 10.65 -3.70 2.40
CA ALA A 77 10.22 -3.79 3.78
C ALA A 77 8.70 -3.62 3.90
N ALA A 78 7.97 -4.72 4.00
CA ALA A 78 6.56 -4.70 4.40
C ALA A 78 6.47 -4.52 5.92
N MET A 79 5.92 -3.39 6.38
CA MET A 79 5.92 -3.03 7.80
C MET A 79 4.53 -2.65 8.36
N PRO A 80 3.43 -3.35 8.03
CA PRO A 80 2.15 -3.05 8.65
C PRO A 80 2.22 -3.29 10.17
N GLU A 81 1.64 -2.40 10.98
CA GLU A 81 1.48 -2.65 12.42
C GLU A 81 0.43 -3.74 12.68
N GLY A 82 -0.58 -3.86 11.80
CA GLY A 82 -1.50 -4.99 11.72
C GLY A 82 -1.59 -5.54 10.29
N ALA A 83 -1.29 -6.83 10.12
CA ALA A 83 -1.22 -7.49 8.81
C ALA A 83 -2.45 -8.34 8.44
N ASP A 84 -3.37 -8.56 9.38
CA ASP A 84 -4.62 -9.30 9.15
C ASP A 84 -5.72 -8.41 8.55
N ASN A 85 -5.30 -7.49 7.69
CA ASN A 85 -6.12 -6.61 6.88
C ASN A 85 -5.31 -6.28 5.61
N ASN A 86 -5.96 -5.99 4.49
CA ASN A 86 -5.28 -5.61 3.25
C ASN A 86 -4.36 -6.69 2.63
N ALA A 87 -4.86 -7.91 2.43
CA ALA A 87 -4.15 -8.95 1.70
C ALA A 87 -3.57 -8.52 0.32
N PRO A 88 -4.24 -7.67 -0.49
CA PRO A 88 -3.64 -7.17 -1.74
C PRO A 88 -2.39 -6.32 -1.52
N ALA A 89 -2.32 -5.52 -0.45
CA ALA A 89 -1.12 -4.74 -0.12
C ALA A 89 0.06 -5.66 0.22
N LEU A 90 -0.20 -6.68 1.04
CA LEU A 90 0.81 -7.68 1.42
C LEU A 90 1.24 -8.57 0.24
N ALA A 91 0.42 -8.69 -0.80
CA ALA A 91 0.77 -9.37 -2.04
C ALA A 91 1.56 -8.46 -3.00
N LEU A 92 1.06 -7.24 -3.26
CA LEU A 92 1.62 -6.34 -4.27
C LEU A 92 3.01 -5.82 -3.91
N LEU A 93 3.21 -5.33 -2.68
CA LEU A 93 4.47 -4.69 -2.32
C LEU A 93 5.65 -5.67 -2.46
N PRO A 94 5.62 -6.91 -1.91
CA PRO A 94 6.70 -7.87 -2.11
C PRO A 94 6.88 -8.34 -3.56
N ASP A 95 5.81 -8.39 -4.36
CA ASP A 95 5.85 -8.80 -5.77
C ASP A 95 6.75 -7.89 -6.62
N LEU A 96 6.90 -6.61 -6.23
CA LEU A 96 7.79 -5.67 -6.91
C LEU A 96 9.26 -6.11 -6.88
N ALA A 97 9.70 -6.83 -5.84
CA ALA A 97 11.06 -7.33 -5.75
C ALA A 97 11.36 -8.42 -6.79
N TRP A 98 10.32 -9.14 -7.23
CA TRP A 98 10.41 -10.24 -8.19
C TRP A 98 10.04 -9.82 -9.62
N THR A 99 9.43 -8.65 -9.77
CA THR A 99 9.02 -8.14 -11.08
C THR A 99 10.12 -7.31 -11.74
N SER A 100 10.55 -7.79 -12.91
CA SER A 100 11.44 -7.05 -13.79
C SER A 100 10.63 -6.06 -14.63
N GLY A 101 10.82 -4.75 -14.39
CA GLY A 101 10.13 -3.68 -15.09
C GLY A 101 8.90 -3.11 -14.37
N PRO A 102 8.09 -2.31 -15.07
CA PRO A 102 6.91 -1.66 -14.49
C PRO A 102 5.77 -2.66 -14.26
N VAL A 103 5.04 -2.48 -13.17
CA VAL A 103 3.79 -3.20 -12.89
C VAL A 103 2.60 -2.37 -13.34
N ASN A 104 1.74 -2.96 -14.17
CA ASN A 104 0.45 -2.37 -14.51
C ASN A 104 -0.60 -2.78 -13.46
N LEU A 105 -1.21 -1.82 -12.78
CA LEU A 105 -2.18 -2.10 -11.72
C LEU A 105 -3.51 -2.66 -12.25
N ASP A 106 -3.96 -2.31 -13.46
CA ASP A 106 -5.15 -2.91 -14.06
C ASP A 106 -4.97 -4.43 -14.22
N ASP A 107 -3.83 -4.82 -14.82
CA ASP A 107 -3.50 -6.23 -15.06
C ASP A 107 -3.27 -6.97 -13.74
N TRP A 108 -2.55 -6.35 -12.80
CA TRP A 108 -2.24 -6.95 -11.51
C TRP A 108 -3.50 -7.22 -10.69
N PHE A 109 -4.43 -6.27 -10.59
CA PHE A 109 -5.68 -6.47 -9.84
C PHE A 109 -6.63 -7.45 -10.54
N ALA A 110 -6.62 -7.51 -11.88
CA ALA A 110 -7.36 -8.54 -12.61
C ALA A 110 -6.82 -9.95 -12.33
N ALA A 111 -5.50 -10.11 -12.30
CA ALA A 111 -4.84 -11.37 -11.94
C ALA A 111 -5.05 -11.73 -10.47
N TYR A 112 -5.00 -10.74 -9.57
CA TYR A 112 -5.28 -10.91 -8.15
C TYR A 112 -6.70 -11.43 -7.92
N ALA A 113 -7.70 -10.83 -8.58
CA ALA A 113 -9.09 -11.29 -8.53
C ALA A 113 -9.22 -12.76 -8.96
N LEU A 114 -8.62 -13.12 -10.09
CA LEU A 114 -8.62 -14.50 -10.60
C LEU A 114 -8.00 -15.48 -9.60
N SER A 115 -6.84 -15.14 -9.05
CA SER A 115 -6.13 -15.96 -8.06
C SER A 115 -6.94 -16.12 -6.78
N ARG A 116 -7.50 -15.02 -6.26
CA ARG A 116 -8.27 -14.98 -5.01
C ARG A 116 -9.54 -15.83 -5.06
N TYR A 117 -10.28 -15.80 -6.16
CA TYR A 117 -11.54 -16.54 -6.26
C TYR A 117 -11.38 -17.93 -6.90
N GLY A 118 -10.18 -18.28 -7.37
CA GLY A 118 -9.90 -19.58 -7.99
C GLY A 118 -10.49 -19.77 -9.38
N GLY A 119 -11.05 -18.73 -9.99
CA GLY A 119 -11.68 -18.80 -11.32
C GLY A 119 -12.08 -17.43 -11.87
N PRO A 120 -12.24 -17.31 -13.20
CA PRO A 120 -12.60 -16.05 -13.83
C PRO A 120 -14.05 -15.69 -13.48
N ASP A 121 -14.28 -14.44 -13.11
CA ASP A 121 -15.61 -13.90 -12.86
C ASP A 121 -15.62 -12.40 -13.17
N ARG A 122 -16.58 -11.97 -13.99
CA ARG A 122 -16.63 -10.57 -14.45
C ARG A 122 -16.96 -9.59 -13.31
N HIS A 123 -17.76 -10.04 -12.34
CA HIS A 123 -18.17 -9.22 -11.20
C HIS A 123 -17.02 -9.13 -10.19
N ALA A 124 -16.29 -10.22 -9.97
CA ALA A 124 -15.05 -10.19 -9.21
C ALA A 124 -14.02 -9.21 -9.82
N ALA A 125 -13.79 -9.29 -11.13
CA ALA A 125 -12.87 -8.40 -11.81
C ALA A 125 -13.32 -6.93 -11.77
N ALA A 126 -14.62 -6.68 -11.91
CA ALA A 126 -15.20 -5.33 -11.78
C ALA A 126 -15.04 -4.78 -10.35
N ALA A 127 -15.31 -5.58 -9.32
CA ALA A 127 -15.11 -5.19 -7.92
C ALA A 127 -13.67 -4.80 -7.63
N TRP A 128 -12.70 -5.63 -8.03
CA TRP A 128 -11.29 -5.34 -7.81
C TRP A 128 -10.77 -4.17 -8.65
N ARG A 129 -11.37 -3.92 -9.82
CA ARG A 129 -11.12 -2.68 -10.56
C ARG A 129 -11.59 -1.45 -9.78
N THR A 130 -12.80 -1.48 -9.22
CA THR A 130 -13.30 -0.38 -8.38
C THR A 130 -12.42 -0.17 -7.16
N ILE A 131 -12.05 -1.23 -6.44
CA ILE A 131 -11.15 -1.16 -5.26
C ILE A 131 -9.79 -0.56 -5.65
N ARG A 132 -9.24 -1.00 -6.80
CA ARG A 132 -8.01 -0.45 -7.38
C ARG A 132 -8.14 1.04 -7.66
N ASP A 133 -9.21 1.49 -8.32
CA ASP A 133 -9.43 2.89 -8.72
C ASP A 133 -9.68 3.85 -7.54
N THR A 134 -9.98 3.30 -6.37
CA THR A 134 -10.35 4.07 -5.17
C THR A 134 -9.40 3.79 -4.00
N ALA A 135 -9.71 2.81 -3.14
CA ALA A 135 -8.95 2.51 -1.93
C ALA A 135 -7.47 2.16 -2.20
N TYR A 136 -7.16 1.55 -3.33
CA TYR A 136 -5.78 1.25 -3.75
C TYR A 136 -5.23 2.25 -4.77
N ASN A 137 -5.88 3.40 -4.98
CA ASN A 137 -5.38 4.51 -5.82
C ASN A 137 -5.02 5.74 -4.98
N MET A 138 -4.75 5.56 -3.68
CA MET A 138 -4.30 6.65 -2.83
C MET A 138 -2.89 7.09 -3.23
N SER A 139 -2.51 8.29 -2.82
CA SER A 139 -1.19 8.84 -3.14
C SER A 139 -0.53 9.50 -1.93
N ARG A 140 0.79 9.39 -1.88
CA ARG A 140 1.69 10.06 -0.92
C ARG A 140 1.66 11.59 -0.99
N ALA A 141 1.00 12.17 -2.00
CA ALA A 141 0.86 13.61 -2.18
C ALA A 141 0.22 14.32 -0.97
N ASP A 142 -0.61 13.62 -0.20
CA ASP A 142 -1.27 14.13 0.99
C ASP A 142 -0.51 13.87 2.31
N GLY A 143 0.67 13.24 2.25
CA GLY A 143 1.51 12.97 3.42
C GLY A 143 1.11 11.74 4.24
N TRP A 144 0.22 10.89 3.71
CA TRP A 144 -0.25 9.68 4.36
C TRP A 144 0.13 8.42 3.57
N SER A 145 0.35 7.32 4.29
CA SER A 145 0.50 5.97 3.72
C SER A 145 -0.70 5.06 4.05
N GLU A 146 -1.46 5.39 5.10
CA GLU A 146 -2.63 4.63 5.56
C GLU A 146 -3.97 5.15 5.04
N ALA A 147 -4.96 4.28 4.94
CA ALA A 147 -6.33 4.64 4.61
C ALA A 147 -7.00 5.48 5.74
N PRO A 148 -8.00 6.32 5.42
CA PRO A 148 -8.76 7.06 6.43
C PRO A 148 -9.60 6.11 7.30
N ASP A 149 -9.66 6.41 8.61
CA ASP A 149 -10.45 5.63 9.57
C ASP A 149 -11.96 5.80 9.39
N GLY A 150 -12.72 4.77 9.78
CA GLY A 150 -14.18 4.85 9.88
C GLY A 150 -14.63 5.55 11.16
N LEU A 151 -15.64 6.42 11.08
CA LEU A 151 -16.23 7.10 12.25
C LEU A 151 -16.88 6.14 13.26
N PHE A 152 -17.16 4.88 12.88
CA PHE A 152 -17.66 3.86 13.80
C PHE A 152 -16.67 3.53 14.93
N GLY A 153 -15.37 3.72 14.72
CA GLY A 153 -14.34 3.56 15.74
C GLY A 153 -14.08 4.84 16.56
N ALA A 154 -14.67 5.97 16.18
CA ALA A 154 -14.38 7.26 16.80
C ALA A 154 -15.12 7.44 18.12
N ARG A 155 -14.52 8.20 19.04
CA ARG A 155 -15.23 8.69 20.22
C ARG A 155 -16.36 9.63 19.77
N PRO A 156 -17.62 9.41 20.18
CA PRO A 156 -18.74 10.24 19.74
C PRO A 156 -18.52 11.73 19.99
N SER A 157 -18.69 12.53 18.94
CA SER A 157 -18.59 13.99 18.95
C SER A 157 -19.34 14.58 17.75
N LEU A 158 -19.83 15.81 17.87
CA LEU A 158 -20.41 16.57 16.74
C LEU A 158 -19.36 16.98 15.70
N THR A 159 -18.08 16.85 16.04
CA THR A 159 -16.93 17.25 15.20
C THR A 159 -15.96 16.11 14.92
N ALA A 160 -16.34 14.86 15.19
CA ALA A 160 -15.48 13.71 14.91
C ALA A 160 -15.24 13.60 13.39
N ASN A 161 -13.97 13.58 12.98
CA ASN A 161 -13.53 13.40 11.60
C ASN A 161 -12.46 12.30 11.43
N LYS A 162 -12.09 11.62 12.52
CA LYS A 162 -11.17 10.47 12.56
C LYS A 162 -11.39 9.68 13.85
N ALA A 163 -10.99 8.41 13.86
CA ALA A 163 -11.04 7.56 15.05
C ALA A 163 -9.74 7.61 15.85
N ALA A 164 -8.60 7.51 15.18
CA ALA A 164 -7.29 7.62 15.80
C ALA A 164 -6.85 9.09 16.00
N ALA A 165 -6.04 9.34 17.03
CA ALA A 165 -5.45 10.67 17.25
C ALA A 165 -4.56 11.11 16.06
N TRP A 166 -3.91 10.15 15.41
CA TRP A 166 -2.92 10.35 14.35
C TRP A 166 -3.29 9.67 13.03
N GLY A 167 -4.56 9.77 12.61
CA GLY A 167 -5.02 9.29 11.31
C GLY A 167 -5.42 10.41 10.35
N PRO A 168 -5.63 10.10 9.05
CA PRO A 168 -6.20 11.03 8.09
C PRO A 168 -7.55 11.57 8.56
N GLU A 169 -7.77 12.88 8.40
CA GLU A 169 -8.99 13.59 8.81
C GLU A 169 -10.06 13.67 7.70
N LYS A 170 -9.71 13.19 6.51
CA LYS A 170 -10.53 13.29 5.31
C LYS A 170 -10.41 11.99 4.53
N ASP A 171 -11.47 11.68 3.79
CA ASP A 171 -11.44 10.61 2.82
C ASP A 171 -10.30 10.84 1.81
N ARG A 172 -9.58 9.76 1.50
CA ARG A 172 -8.44 9.76 0.56
C ARG A 172 -8.82 9.23 -0.83
N TYR A 173 -10.07 8.84 -1.00
CA TYR A 173 -10.67 8.34 -2.23
C TYR A 173 -12.18 8.63 -2.23
N ASP A 174 -12.83 8.52 -3.39
CA ASP A 174 -14.29 8.65 -3.49
C ASP A 174 -14.98 7.41 -2.89
N THR A 175 -15.56 7.58 -1.70
CA THR A 175 -16.26 6.52 -0.96
C THR A 175 -17.57 6.11 -1.63
N THR A 176 -18.22 7.01 -2.38
CA THR A 176 -19.43 6.67 -3.16
C THR A 176 -19.07 5.81 -4.38
N ALA A 177 -17.96 6.11 -5.03
CA ALA A 177 -17.45 5.26 -6.12
C ALA A 177 -17.00 3.89 -5.57
N PHE A 178 -16.41 3.85 -4.38
CA PHE A 178 -15.97 2.62 -3.72
C PHE A 178 -17.14 1.65 -3.44
N ASP A 179 -18.33 2.17 -3.07
CA ASP A 179 -19.52 1.36 -2.79
C ASP A 179 -19.95 0.45 -3.95
N ALA A 180 -19.60 0.80 -5.20
CA ALA A 180 -19.87 -0.04 -6.35
C ALA A 180 -19.16 -1.41 -6.25
N ALA A 181 -18.01 -1.49 -5.56
CA ALA A 181 -17.30 -2.73 -5.34
C ALA A 181 -18.15 -3.75 -4.57
N LEU A 182 -18.89 -3.32 -3.55
CA LEU A 182 -19.76 -4.20 -2.78
C LEU A 182 -20.86 -4.81 -3.66
N THR A 183 -21.47 -4.01 -4.52
CA THR A 183 -22.51 -4.48 -5.45
C THR A 183 -21.97 -5.56 -6.38
N GLU A 184 -20.78 -5.35 -6.92
CA GLU A 184 -20.10 -6.33 -7.77
C GLU A 184 -19.70 -7.59 -6.99
N LEU A 185 -19.18 -7.47 -5.76
CA LEU A 185 -18.85 -8.61 -4.90
C LEU A 185 -20.07 -9.49 -4.60
N LEU A 186 -21.24 -8.89 -4.35
CA LEU A 186 -22.49 -9.63 -4.12
C LEU A 186 -22.99 -10.38 -5.38
N ALA A 187 -22.53 -9.97 -6.57
CA ALA A 187 -22.90 -10.56 -7.85
C ALA A 187 -21.92 -11.64 -8.35
N VAL A 188 -20.79 -11.87 -7.67
CA VAL A 188 -19.84 -12.96 -7.97
C VAL A 188 -20.58 -14.30 -8.02
N ARG A 189 -20.28 -15.18 -8.97
CA ARG A 189 -20.94 -16.48 -9.12
C ARG A 189 -20.89 -17.29 -7.82
N ALA A 190 -22.03 -17.90 -7.45
CA ALA A 190 -22.18 -18.61 -6.18
C ALA A 190 -21.11 -19.69 -5.96
N GLU A 191 -20.74 -20.42 -7.02
CA GLU A 191 -19.71 -21.46 -6.98
C GLU A 191 -18.29 -20.97 -6.59
N LEU A 192 -18.04 -19.67 -6.66
CA LEU A 192 -16.76 -19.06 -6.27
C LEU A 192 -16.79 -18.38 -4.89
N ARG A 193 -17.96 -18.30 -4.24
CA ARG A 193 -18.14 -17.60 -2.96
C ARG A 193 -17.63 -18.39 -1.76
N ASP A 194 -17.52 -19.71 -1.90
CA ASP A 194 -17.00 -20.59 -0.86
C ASP A 194 -15.45 -20.63 -0.83
N SER A 195 -14.80 -19.84 -1.69
CA SER A 195 -13.36 -19.64 -1.62
C SER A 195 -12.99 -18.92 -0.32
N SER A 196 -12.15 -19.57 0.50
CA SER A 196 -11.58 -18.97 1.71
C SER A 196 -10.31 -18.16 1.45
N ALA A 197 -9.88 -18.05 0.19
CA ALA A 197 -8.70 -17.30 -0.21
C ALA A 197 -8.92 -15.78 -0.15
#